data_AF-H6NBU0-F1
#
_entry.id   AF-H6NBU0-F1
#
_cell.length_a   1.000
_cell.length_b   1.000
_cell.length_c   1.000
_cell.angle_alpha   90.00
_cell.angle_beta   90.00
_cell.angle_gamma   90.00
#
_symmetry.space_group_name_H-M   'P 1'
#
loop_
_entity.id
_entity.type
_entity.pdbx_description
1 polymer ?
#
loop_
_entity_poly.entity_id
_entity_poly.type
_entity_poly.pdbx_seq_one_letter_code
_entity_poly.pdbx_strand_id
1 'polypeptide(L)'
;MPNLLFRTAVLAAVAAAVFLSAALPSSPPLARAASIRDGAFVPPVQIYAPALDQVVRTLPNTRDIRRSAETWLAAAGGLSPRLRIQEESRLVLRIPMHPPLPVSKAGLIFHCRELFLLVPLPEIKENPQLLAFSTGDGTYIFECTWETLRPFWKQYGLEDLSYH
;
A
#
# COMPACT_ATOMS: atom_id res chain seq x y z
N MET A 1 1.88 -6.84 62.79
CA MET A 1 1.42 -5.46 63.04
C MET A 1 1.68 -5.16 64.51
N PRO A 2 2.29 -4.02 64.91
CA PRO A 2 2.21 -2.65 64.36
C PRO A 2 3.62 -2.12 63.97
N ASN A 3 3.90 -0.88 63.56
CA ASN A 3 3.14 0.22 62.97
C ASN A 3 4.10 1.04 62.09
N LEU A 4 3.49 1.75 61.17
CA LEU A 4 4.01 2.67 60.16
C LEU A 4 4.82 3.88 60.70
N LEU A 5 5.68 4.40 59.79
CA LEU A 5 6.05 5.81 59.57
C LEU A 5 7.12 6.45 60.47
N PHE A 6 8.24 6.88 59.89
CA PHE A 6 8.36 8.21 59.27
C PHE A 6 9.78 8.50 58.73
N ARG A 7 9.79 9.27 57.62
CA ARG A 7 10.69 10.41 57.32
C ARG A 7 12.01 10.21 56.53
N THR A 8 11.92 10.66 55.27
CA THR A 8 12.79 11.65 54.58
C THR A 8 14.28 11.31 54.42
N ALA A 9 14.75 10.94 53.23
CA ALA A 9 15.07 11.80 52.07
C ALA A 9 16.55 12.25 52.04
N VAL A 10 17.09 12.22 50.83
CA VAL A 10 18.33 12.85 50.34
C VAL A 10 19.62 12.08 50.63
N LEU A 11 20.21 11.46 49.60
CA LEU A 11 21.35 12.06 48.90
C LEU A 11 21.68 11.26 47.64
N ALA A 12 21.80 12.01 46.54
CA ALA A 12 22.27 11.54 45.26
C ALA A 12 23.76 11.15 45.33
N ALA A 13 24.13 10.06 44.69
CA ALA A 13 25.51 9.78 44.32
C ALA A 13 25.54 9.27 42.88
N VAL A 14 26.09 10.12 42.02
CA VAL A 14 26.40 9.86 40.61
C VAL A 14 27.55 8.86 40.55
N ALA A 15 27.39 7.77 39.81
CA ALA A 15 28.52 6.97 39.33
C ALA A 15 28.23 6.54 37.90
N ALA A 16 28.98 7.14 36.98
CA ALA A 16 29.02 6.81 35.58
C ALA A 16 29.53 5.37 35.38
N ALA A 17 28.81 4.58 34.59
CA ALA A 17 29.33 3.35 34.01
C ALA A 17 29.01 3.36 32.52
N VAL A 18 30.01 3.79 31.76
CA VAL A 18 30.13 3.61 30.32
C VAL A 18 30.10 2.11 30.04
N PHE A 19 29.02 1.61 29.43
CA PHE A 19 29.01 0.30 28.80
C PHE A 19 28.91 0.47 27.29
N LEU A 20 30.09 0.41 26.68
CA LEU A 20 30.36 0.26 25.27
C LEU A 20 30.04 -1.19 24.87
N SER A 21 28.97 -1.41 24.09
CA SER A 21 28.68 -2.74 23.51
C SER A 21 28.29 -2.61 22.04
N ALA A 22 29.29 -2.91 21.21
CA ALA A 22 29.26 -3.51 19.87
C ALA A 22 28.06 -3.19 18.95
N ALA A 23 28.30 -2.31 17.97
CA ALA A 23 27.52 -2.26 16.74
C ALA A 23 27.83 -3.50 15.87
N LEU A 24 26.81 -4.30 15.56
CA LEU A 24 26.87 -5.30 14.50
C LEU A 24 26.78 -4.58 13.14
N PRO A 25 27.61 -4.90 12.14
CA PRO A 25 27.40 -4.41 10.78
C PRO A 25 26.17 -5.11 10.18
N SER A 26 25.08 -4.39 10.03
CA SER A 26 23.93 -4.78 9.22
C SER A 26 24.34 -4.81 7.76
N SER A 27 24.44 -6.01 7.18
CA SER A 27 24.55 -6.17 5.73
C SER A 27 23.37 -5.47 5.03
N PRO A 28 23.59 -4.58 4.06
CA PRO A 28 22.49 -4.06 3.26
C PRO A 28 21.89 -5.21 2.42
N PRO A 29 20.56 -5.28 2.23
CA PRO A 29 19.96 -6.25 1.35
C PRO A 29 20.48 -6.03 -0.08
N LEU A 30 20.68 -7.14 -0.80
CA LEU A 30 20.98 -7.15 -2.23
C LEU A 30 19.89 -6.34 -2.98
N ALA A 31 20.17 -5.07 -3.25
CA ALA A 31 19.39 -4.27 -4.17
C ALA A 31 19.60 -4.89 -5.56
N ARG A 32 18.62 -5.65 -6.02
CA ARG A 32 18.60 -6.18 -7.38
C ARG A 32 18.66 -4.99 -8.33
N ALA A 33 19.73 -4.94 -9.13
CA ALA A 33 20.01 -3.88 -10.09
C ALA A 33 18.75 -3.55 -10.91
N ALA A 34 18.15 -2.40 -10.63
CA ALA A 34 17.20 -1.79 -11.53
C ALA A 34 17.99 -1.43 -12.79
N SER A 35 17.66 -2.07 -13.91
CA SER A 35 18.24 -1.74 -15.20
C SER A 35 17.83 -0.31 -15.57
N ILE A 36 18.71 0.65 -15.33
CA ILE A 36 18.56 2.01 -15.84
C ILE A 36 18.94 1.94 -17.32
N ARG A 37 17.93 1.76 -18.18
CA ARG A 37 18.01 2.15 -19.58
C ARG A 37 17.27 3.47 -19.69
N ASP A 38 17.90 4.46 -20.32
CA ASP A 38 17.45 5.84 -20.51
C ASP A 38 15.91 5.97 -20.56
N GLY A 39 15.35 6.46 -19.45
CA GLY A 39 13.92 6.48 -19.20
C GLY A 39 13.70 6.59 -17.71
N ALA A 40 12.90 7.57 -17.28
CA ALA A 40 12.63 7.81 -15.88
C ALA A 40 12.30 6.50 -15.15
N PHE A 41 12.97 6.25 -14.02
CA PHE A 41 12.71 5.09 -13.19
C PHE A 41 11.23 5.07 -12.80
N VAL A 42 10.49 4.08 -13.30
CA VAL A 42 9.10 3.86 -12.92
C VAL A 42 9.07 2.85 -11.78
N PRO A 43 8.61 3.23 -10.58
CA PRO A 43 8.55 2.30 -9.46
C PRO A 43 7.65 1.10 -9.78
N PRO A 44 7.99 -0.10 -9.29
CA PRO A 44 7.24 -1.31 -9.60
C PRO A 44 5.86 -1.29 -8.95
N VAL A 45 4.98 -2.17 -9.44
CA VAL A 45 3.67 -2.43 -8.84
C VAL A 45 3.87 -3.38 -7.66
N GLN A 46 3.30 -3.03 -6.51
CA GLN A 46 3.41 -3.83 -5.29
C GLN A 46 2.05 -4.42 -4.94
N ILE A 47 2.03 -5.71 -4.61
CA ILE A 47 0.84 -6.40 -4.12
C ILE A 47 1.08 -6.72 -2.65
N TYR A 48 0.29 -6.11 -1.80
CA TYR A 48 0.34 -6.23 -0.36
C TYR A 48 -0.81 -7.10 0.14
N ALA A 49 -0.52 -8.00 1.08
CA ALA A 49 -1.52 -8.81 1.77
C ALA A 49 -1.67 -8.28 3.20
N PRO A 50 -2.75 -7.56 3.54
CA PRO A 50 -2.95 -7.02 4.88
C PRO A 50 -2.88 -8.07 5.99
N ALA A 51 -3.41 -9.26 5.76
CA ALA A 51 -3.40 -10.36 6.72
C ALA A 51 -1.98 -10.85 7.10
N LEU A 52 -0.98 -10.64 6.22
CA LEU A 52 0.41 -11.04 6.46
C LEU A 52 1.32 -9.85 6.78
N ASP A 53 0.79 -8.64 6.74
CA ASP A 53 1.55 -7.39 6.93
C ASP A 53 2.77 -7.25 6.00
N GLN A 54 2.68 -7.77 4.76
CA GLN A 54 3.83 -7.77 3.84
C GLN A 54 3.45 -7.67 2.35
N VAL A 55 4.43 -7.23 1.56
CA VAL A 55 4.38 -7.33 0.09
C VAL A 55 4.59 -8.79 -0.31
N VAL A 56 3.58 -9.37 -0.94
CA VAL A 56 3.56 -10.77 -1.35
C VAL A 56 3.97 -10.99 -2.80
N ARG A 57 3.87 -9.94 -3.62
CA ARG A 57 4.30 -9.96 -5.02
C ARG A 57 4.70 -8.58 -5.47
N THR A 58 5.74 -8.51 -6.30
CA THR A 58 6.16 -7.28 -6.99
C THR A 58 6.14 -7.54 -8.49
N LEU A 59 5.46 -6.69 -9.25
CA LEU A 59 5.36 -6.78 -10.70
C LEU A 59 6.10 -5.61 -11.36
N PRO A 60 6.75 -5.80 -12.52
CA PRO A 60 7.25 -4.68 -13.29
C PRO A 60 6.08 -3.78 -13.70
N ASN A 61 6.24 -2.46 -13.57
CA ASN A 61 5.21 -1.50 -13.96
C ASN A 61 5.21 -1.32 -15.48
N THR A 62 4.56 -2.25 -16.17
CA THR A 62 4.49 -2.28 -17.64
C THR A 62 3.36 -1.41 -18.16
N ARG A 63 3.42 -1.08 -19.46
CA ARG A 63 2.34 -0.38 -20.17
C ARG A 63 1.00 -1.12 -20.09
N ASP A 64 1.01 -2.45 -20.01
CA ASP A 64 -0.22 -3.26 -19.95
C ASP A 64 -0.91 -3.18 -18.58
N ILE A 65 -0.13 -3.15 -17.49
CA ILE A 65 -0.69 -2.91 -16.15
C ILE A 65 -1.26 -1.51 -16.08
N ARG A 66 -0.52 -0.52 -16.59
CA ARG A 66 -0.99 0.86 -16.65
C ARG A 66 -2.30 0.98 -17.44
N ARG A 67 -2.40 0.37 -18.63
CA ARG A 67 -3.62 0.36 -19.44
C ARG A 67 -4.80 -0.32 -18.74
N SER A 68 -4.53 -1.37 -17.97
CA SER A 68 -5.55 -2.02 -17.14
C SER A 68 -6.08 -1.05 -16.08
N ALA A 69 -5.19 -0.35 -15.37
CA ALA A 69 -5.56 0.66 -14.38
C ALA A 69 -6.32 1.86 -14.99
N GLU A 70 -5.92 2.31 -16.19
CA GLU A 70 -6.66 3.30 -16.98
C GLU A 70 -8.09 2.82 -17.29
N THR A 71 -8.22 1.57 -17.72
CA THR A 71 -9.52 0.94 -18.01
C THR A 71 -10.39 0.88 -16.76
N TRP A 72 -9.83 0.53 -15.60
CA TRP A 72 -10.57 0.49 -14.34
C TRP A 72 -11.07 1.87 -13.94
N LEU A 73 -10.22 2.90 -13.99
CA LEU A 73 -10.64 4.27 -13.67
C LEU A 73 -11.70 4.78 -14.65
N ALA A 74 -11.58 4.47 -15.94
CA ALA A 74 -12.59 4.83 -16.94
C ALA A 74 -13.93 4.12 -16.69
N ALA A 75 -13.91 2.83 -16.35
CA ALA A 75 -15.10 2.01 -16.13
C ALA A 75 -15.68 2.09 -14.70
N ALA A 76 -14.94 2.67 -13.75
CA ALA A 76 -15.37 2.74 -12.35
C ALA A 76 -16.76 3.40 -12.21
N GLY A 77 -17.47 3.10 -11.14
CA GLY A 77 -18.74 3.73 -10.82
C GLY A 77 -18.59 5.19 -10.37
N GLY A 78 -19.61 5.66 -9.66
CA GLY A 78 -19.55 6.95 -8.97
C GLY A 78 -18.50 6.96 -7.84
N LEU A 79 -18.34 8.13 -7.22
CA LEU A 79 -17.54 8.27 -6.01
C LEU A 79 -18.10 7.38 -4.91
N SER A 80 -17.24 6.61 -4.25
CA SER A 80 -17.61 5.86 -3.07
C SER A 80 -17.52 6.76 -1.83
N PRO A 81 -18.55 6.81 -0.98
CA PRO A 81 -18.54 7.66 0.21
C PRO A 81 -17.68 7.10 1.34
N ARG A 82 -17.24 5.84 1.26
CA ARG A 82 -16.52 5.15 2.33
C ARG A 82 -15.36 4.34 1.79
N LEU A 83 -14.21 4.52 2.45
CA LEU A 83 -12.99 3.76 2.20
C LEU A 83 -13.00 2.47 3.03
N ARG A 84 -12.75 1.33 2.40
CA ARG A 84 -12.74 0.01 3.06
C ARG A 84 -11.33 -0.55 3.00
N ILE A 85 -10.52 -0.24 4.00
CA ILE A 85 -9.09 -0.60 4.07
C ILE A 85 -8.83 -1.59 5.22
N GLN A 86 -7.76 -2.37 5.06
CA GLN A 86 -7.06 -3.19 6.06
C GLN A 86 -7.78 -4.45 6.54
N GLU A 87 -8.87 -4.37 7.31
CA GLU A 87 -9.48 -5.58 7.89
C GLU A 87 -10.38 -6.32 6.88
N GLU A 88 -10.94 -5.58 5.91
CA GLU A 88 -11.88 -6.11 4.91
C GLU A 88 -11.20 -6.44 3.57
N SER A 89 -9.90 -6.13 3.41
CA SER A 89 -9.18 -6.28 2.15
C SER A 89 -8.31 -7.54 2.12
N ARG A 90 -8.57 -8.43 1.16
CA ARG A 90 -7.72 -9.59 0.84
C ARG A 90 -6.36 -9.17 0.29
N LEU A 91 -6.36 -8.25 -0.67
CA LEU A 91 -5.16 -7.77 -1.34
C LEU A 91 -5.28 -6.28 -1.62
N VAL A 92 -4.14 -5.59 -1.54
CA VAL A 92 -4.00 -4.19 -1.92
C VAL A 92 -2.92 -4.07 -2.98
N LEU A 93 -3.29 -3.60 -4.16
CA LEU A 93 -2.35 -3.37 -5.26
C LEU A 93 -2.02 -1.88 -5.34
N ARG A 94 -0.75 -1.54 -5.18
CA ARG A 94 -0.23 -0.17 -5.37
C ARG A 94 0.36 -0.04 -6.76
N ILE A 95 -0.20 0.86 -7.56
CA ILE A 95 0.16 1.09 -8.96
C ILE A 95 0.63 2.54 -9.12
N PRO A 96 1.95 2.78 -9.19
CA PRO A 96 2.51 4.09 -9.52
C PRO A 96 2.14 4.49 -10.95
N MET A 97 1.68 5.73 -11.15
CA MET A 97 1.34 6.27 -12.47
C MET A 97 2.42 7.23 -12.94
N HIS A 98 3.32 6.76 -13.79
CA HIS A 98 4.40 7.60 -14.34
C HIS A 98 4.45 7.56 -15.88
N PRO A 99 4.18 8.68 -16.57
CA PRO A 99 3.72 9.97 -16.03
C PRO A 99 2.34 9.87 -15.37
N PRO A 100 1.93 10.84 -14.53
CA PRO A 100 0.58 10.88 -13.95
C PRO A 100 -0.51 10.76 -15.02
N LEU A 101 -1.58 10.05 -14.70
CA LEU A 101 -2.69 9.78 -15.61
C LEU A 101 -3.74 10.88 -15.50
N PRO A 102 -4.07 11.65 -16.56
CA PRO A 102 -5.21 12.54 -16.55
C PRO A 102 -6.53 11.75 -16.40
N VAL A 103 -7.37 12.15 -15.45
CA VAL A 103 -8.66 11.53 -15.17
C VAL A 103 -9.73 12.62 -15.17
N SER A 104 -10.81 12.38 -15.91
CA SER A 104 -12.03 13.19 -15.90
C SER A 104 -13.22 12.28 -15.62
N LYS A 105 -13.78 12.34 -14.42
CA LYS A 105 -14.85 11.44 -13.99
C LYS A 105 -15.68 12.05 -12.86
N ALA A 106 -17.00 11.83 -12.88
CA ALA A 106 -17.92 12.29 -11.83
C ALA A 106 -17.80 13.80 -11.53
N GLY A 107 -17.55 14.62 -12.55
CA GLY A 107 -17.33 16.07 -12.42
C GLY A 107 -15.95 16.47 -11.86
N LEU A 108 -15.08 15.51 -11.57
CA LEU A 108 -13.71 15.74 -11.12
C LEU A 108 -12.74 15.71 -12.30
N ILE A 109 -11.77 16.62 -12.30
CA ILE A 109 -10.64 16.64 -13.23
C ILE A 109 -9.36 16.68 -12.41
N PHE A 110 -8.53 15.66 -12.53
CA PHE A 110 -7.28 15.54 -11.78
C PHE A 110 -6.25 14.69 -12.53
N HIS A 111 -5.00 14.70 -12.05
CA HIS A 111 -3.95 13.83 -12.56
C HIS A 111 -3.61 12.79 -11.50
N CYS A 112 -3.95 11.53 -11.74
CA CYS A 112 -3.66 10.42 -10.83
C CYS A 112 -2.16 10.10 -10.87
N ARG A 113 -1.45 10.29 -9.74
CA ARG A 113 -0.03 9.92 -9.59
C ARG A 113 0.16 8.51 -9.07
N GLU A 114 -0.84 7.99 -8.36
CA GLU A 114 -0.78 6.69 -7.71
C GLU A 114 -2.19 6.14 -7.52
N LEU A 115 -2.37 4.87 -7.87
CA LEU A 115 -3.65 4.17 -7.75
C LEU A 115 -3.50 2.97 -6.83
N PHE A 116 -4.37 2.86 -5.86
CA PHE A 116 -4.54 1.68 -5.04
C PHE A 116 -5.80 0.95 -5.46
N LEU A 117 -5.69 -0.35 -5.68
CA LEU A 117 -6.82 -1.24 -5.88
C LEU A 117 -6.98 -2.08 -4.62
N LEU A 118 -8.12 -1.91 -3.95
CA LEU A 118 -8.50 -2.57 -2.71
C LEU A 118 -9.43 -3.73 -3.07
N VAL A 119 -8.98 -4.95 -2.85
CA VAL A 119 -9.74 -6.16 -3.18
C VAL A 119 -10.31 -6.75 -1.90
N PRO A 120 -11.65 -6.87 -1.77
CA PRO A 120 -12.26 -7.36 -0.55
C PRO A 120 -11.98 -8.85 -0.29
N LEU A 121 -12.15 -9.27 0.96
CA LEU A 121 -12.19 -10.68 1.35
C LEU A 121 -13.29 -11.44 0.59
N PRO A 122 -13.11 -12.74 0.27
CA PRO A 122 -14.12 -13.52 -0.46
C PRO A 122 -15.47 -13.60 0.26
N GLU A 123 -15.49 -13.56 1.59
CA GLU A 123 -16.74 -13.56 2.38
C GLU A 123 -17.53 -12.25 2.24
N ILE A 124 -16.87 -11.16 1.85
CA ILE A 124 -17.46 -9.82 1.73
C ILE A 124 -18.02 -9.67 0.31
N LYS A 125 -19.35 -9.58 0.22
CA LYS A 125 -20.09 -9.45 -1.05
C LYS A 125 -20.06 -8.03 -1.61
N GLU A 126 -18.88 -7.49 -1.77
CA GLU A 126 -18.68 -6.12 -2.24
C GLU A 126 -17.74 -6.07 -3.44
N ASN A 127 -17.78 -4.92 -4.11
CA ASN A 127 -16.92 -4.64 -5.24
C ASN A 127 -15.55 -4.13 -4.76
N PRO A 128 -14.48 -4.40 -5.51
CA PRO A 128 -13.20 -3.74 -5.30
C PRO A 128 -13.32 -2.22 -5.37
N GLN A 129 -12.46 -1.53 -4.64
CA GLN A 129 -12.39 -0.07 -4.65
C GLN A 129 -11.10 0.42 -5.28
N LEU A 130 -11.17 1.53 -6.00
CA LEU A 130 -10.03 2.27 -6.51
C LEU A 130 -9.83 3.51 -5.65
N LEU A 131 -8.69 3.60 -4.99
CA LEU A 131 -8.25 4.77 -4.25
C LEU A 131 -7.19 5.50 -5.09
N ALA A 132 -7.59 6.60 -5.72
CA ALA A 132 -6.75 7.39 -6.61
C ALA A 132 -6.20 8.62 -5.88
N PHE A 133 -4.87 8.73 -5.85
CA PHE A 133 -4.17 9.91 -5.33
C PHE A 133 -3.81 10.84 -6.49
N SER A 134 -4.26 12.09 -6.38
CA SER A 134 -3.94 13.15 -7.33
C SER A 134 -2.48 13.61 -7.19
N THR A 135 -1.94 14.27 -8.21
CA THR A 135 -0.69 15.04 -8.10
C THR A 135 -0.81 16.21 -7.13
N GLY A 136 -2.02 16.76 -6.95
CA GLY A 136 -2.35 17.67 -5.85
C GLY A 136 -2.67 16.93 -4.55
N ASP A 137 -3.43 17.59 -3.66
CA ASP A 137 -3.81 17.01 -2.35
C ASP A 137 -5.09 16.15 -2.40
N GLY A 138 -5.70 16.03 -3.59
CA GLY A 138 -6.94 15.30 -3.79
C GLY A 138 -6.77 13.78 -3.67
N THR A 139 -7.67 13.14 -2.94
CA THR A 139 -7.80 11.69 -2.84
C THR A 139 -9.23 11.30 -3.16
N TYR A 140 -9.41 10.35 -4.07
CA TYR A 140 -10.73 9.99 -4.59
C TYR A 140 -10.93 8.48 -4.55
N ILE A 141 -12.14 8.04 -4.20
CA ILE A 141 -12.49 6.64 -4.08
C ILE A 141 -13.56 6.33 -5.11
N PHE A 142 -13.37 5.28 -5.90
CA PHE A 142 -14.36 4.83 -6.88
C PHE A 142 -14.65 3.34 -6.70
N GLU A 143 -15.91 2.96 -6.91
CA GLU A 143 -16.30 1.56 -6.99
C GLU A 143 -15.79 0.95 -8.31
N CYS A 144 -15.20 -0.24 -8.27
CA CYS A 144 -14.72 -0.97 -9.44
C CYS A 144 -15.36 -2.35 -9.50
N THR A 145 -15.93 -2.71 -10.64
CA THR A 145 -16.61 -3.99 -10.78
C THR A 145 -15.61 -5.12 -10.95
N TRP A 146 -15.93 -6.28 -10.36
CA TRP A 146 -15.19 -7.52 -10.59
C TRP A 146 -15.10 -7.89 -12.08
N GLU A 147 -16.10 -7.57 -12.88
CA GLU A 147 -16.10 -7.81 -14.33
C GLU A 147 -14.94 -7.09 -15.03
N THR A 148 -14.71 -5.82 -14.70
CA THR A 148 -13.62 -5.01 -15.27
C THR A 148 -12.24 -5.52 -14.81
N LEU A 149 -12.18 -6.05 -13.59
CA LEU A 149 -10.95 -6.49 -12.95
C LEU A 149 -10.52 -7.92 -13.33
N ARG A 150 -11.49 -8.80 -13.61
CA ARG A 150 -11.29 -10.24 -13.84
C ARG A 150 -10.23 -10.56 -14.91
N PRO A 151 -10.14 -9.84 -16.06
CA PRO A 151 -9.10 -10.12 -17.05
C PRO A 151 -7.69 -9.99 -16.49
N PHE A 152 -7.42 -8.91 -15.75
CA PHE A 152 -6.14 -8.69 -15.08
C PHE A 152 -5.89 -9.74 -13.99
N TRP A 153 -6.92 -10.02 -13.19
CA TRP A 153 -6.84 -10.97 -12.09
C TRP A 153 -6.37 -12.35 -12.55
N LYS A 154 -6.92 -12.82 -13.68
CA LYS A 154 -6.52 -14.08 -14.33
C LYS A 154 -5.15 -13.99 -14.99
N GLN A 155 -4.89 -12.92 -15.74
CA GLN A 155 -3.62 -12.74 -16.46
C GLN A 155 -2.40 -12.81 -15.52
N TYR A 156 -2.52 -12.25 -14.31
CA TYR A 156 -1.44 -12.21 -13.33
C TYR A 156 -1.53 -13.30 -12.26
N GLY A 157 -2.45 -14.28 -12.39
CA GLY A 157 -2.57 -15.40 -11.46
C GLY A 157 -2.71 -14.95 -10.01
N LEU A 158 -3.65 -14.03 -9.76
CA LEU A 158 -3.92 -13.48 -8.41
C LEU A 158 -5.00 -14.28 -7.66
N GLU A 159 -5.71 -15.15 -8.36
CA GLU A 159 -6.68 -16.11 -7.79
C GLU A 159 -5.99 -17.05 -6.77
N ASP A 160 -4.77 -17.46 -7.08
CA ASP A 160 -3.99 -18.41 -6.29
C ASP A 160 -3.29 -17.79 -5.08
N LEU A 161 -3.30 -16.46 -4.96
CA LEU A 161 -2.76 -15.76 -3.78
C LEU A 161 -3.72 -15.83 -2.57
N SER A 162 -4.44 -16.94 -2.44
CA SER A 162 -5.34 -17.22 -1.33
C SER A 162 -4.48 -17.61 -0.13
N TYR A 163 -4.33 -16.71 0.83
CA TYR A 163 -3.85 -17.06 2.15
C TYR A 163 -5.02 -17.70 2.90
N HIS A 164 -4.87 -18.98 3.25
CA HIS A 164 -5.80 -19.72 4.09
C HIS A 164 -5.64 -19.32 5.56
#